data_AF-A0AAV6AEE8-F1
#
_entry.id   AF-A0AAV6AEE8-F1
#
_cell.length_a   1.000
_cell.length_b   1.000
_cell.length_c   1.000
_cell.angle_alpha   90.00
_cell.angle_beta   90.00
_cell.angle_gamma   90.00
#
_symmetry.space_group_name_H-M   'P 1'
#
loop_
_entity.id
_entity.type
_entity.pdbx_description
1 polymer ?
#
loop_
_entity_poly.entity_id
_entity_poly.type
_entity_poly.pdbx_seq_one_letter_code
_entity_poly.pdbx_strand_id
1 'polypeptide(L)'
;QRAMTASGATKPTIMALYHDPELVRLSPSLPHIHDLTLAGRSRPVTPFYVMISTTLQPELSAALVGVKSPARSVADSRRRLDFFLRDVRE
;
A
#
# COMPACT_ATOMS: atom_id res chain seq x y z
N GLN A 1 -4.56 14.85 -17.26
CA GLN A 1 -3.58 14.11 -16.43
C GLN A 1 -2.14 14.62 -16.59
N ARG A 2 -1.63 14.79 -17.82
CA ARG A 2 -0.28 15.34 -18.09
C ARG A 2 0.08 16.58 -17.25
N ALA A 3 -0.81 17.57 -17.19
CA ALA A 3 -0.61 18.76 -16.35
C ALA A 3 -0.49 18.47 -14.84
N MET A 4 -1.25 17.50 -14.32
CA MET A 4 -1.16 17.07 -12.91
C MET A 4 0.14 16.31 -12.61
N THR A 5 0.65 15.55 -13.59
CA THR A 5 1.94 14.89 -13.49
C THR A 5 3.09 15.92 -13.56
N ALA A 6 2.97 16.91 -14.45
CA ALA A 6 3.93 18.00 -14.58
C ALA A 6 4.04 18.85 -13.30
N SER A 7 2.92 19.08 -12.60
CA SER A 7 2.93 19.78 -11.30
C SER A 7 3.41 18.90 -10.14
N GLY A 8 3.65 17.61 -10.36
CA GLY A 8 4.03 16.64 -9.32
C GLY A 8 2.89 16.23 -8.40
N ALA A 9 1.66 16.68 -8.64
CA ALA A 9 0.50 16.41 -7.78
C ALA A 9 0.13 14.92 -7.73
N THR A 10 0.26 14.20 -8.85
CA THR A 10 -0.05 12.76 -8.92
C THR A 10 0.90 12.01 -9.85
N LYS A 11 1.14 10.73 -9.53
CA LYS A 11 1.76 9.80 -10.46
C LYS A 11 0.72 9.34 -11.49
N PRO A 12 1.11 9.23 -12.78
CA PRO A 12 0.15 8.99 -13.84
C PRO A 12 -0.41 7.56 -13.80
N THR A 13 -1.70 7.39 -14.10
CA THR A 13 -2.31 6.07 -14.39
C THR A 13 -2.09 5.65 -15.84
N ILE A 14 -2.07 6.60 -16.77
CA ILE A 14 -1.64 6.41 -18.17
C ILE A 14 -0.13 6.11 -18.26
N MET A 15 0.21 4.90 -18.70
CA MET A 15 1.60 4.41 -18.75
C MET A 15 2.53 5.23 -19.64
N ALA A 16 2.04 5.69 -20.80
CA ALA A 16 2.85 6.48 -21.73
C ALA A 16 3.41 7.78 -21.12
N LEU A 17 2.75 8.34 -20.10
CA LEU A 17 3.18 9.59 -19.47
C LEU A 17 4.41 9.43 -18.57
N TYR A 18 4.77 8.22 -18.17
CA TYR A 18 6.01 8.00 -17.39
C TYR A 18 7.29 8.19 -18.23
N HIS A 19 7.16 8.09 -19.55
CA HIS A 19 8.28 8.21 -20.50
C HIS A 19 8.14 9.41 -21.44
N ASP A 20 7.14 10.28 -21.21
CA ASP A 20 6.99 11.55 -21.94
C ASP A 20 8.24 12.41 -21.71
N PRO A 21 9.00 12.78 -22.77
CA PRO A 21 10.29 13.46 -22.60
C PRO A 21 10.22 14.77 -21.81
N GLU A 22 9.13 15.53 -21.92
CA GLU A 22 8.96 16.77 -21.16
C GLU A 22 8.67 16.48 -19.69
N LEU A 23 7.86 15.46 -19.40
CA LEU A 23 7.57 15.07 -18.03
C LEU A 23 8.81 14.46 -17.34
N VAL A 24 9.60 13.66 -18.06
CA VAL A 24 10.86 13.11 -17.54
C VAL A 24 11.86 14.22 -17.27
N ARG A 25 11.91 15.27 -18.11
CA ARG A 25 12.73 16.46 -17.85
C ARG A 25 12.36 17.15 -16.54
N LEU A 26 11.07 17.24 -16.22
CA LEU A 26 10.55 17.82 -14.97
C LEU A 26 10.70 16.88 -13.77
N SER A 27 10.59 15.57 -13.98
CA SER A 27 10.70 14.54 -12.94
C SER A 27 11.48 13.34 -13.47
N PRO A 28 12.82 13.37 -13.39
CA PRO A 28 13.69 12.33 -13.96
C PRO A 28 13.47 10.92 -13.38
N SER A 29 12.81 10.82 -12.23
CA SER A 29 12.49 9.54 -11.60
C SER A 29 11.25 8.85 -12.18
N LEU A 30 10.49 9.48 -13.09
CA LEU A 30 9.26 8.91 -13.64
C LEU A 30 9.46 7.52 -14.27
N PRO A 31 10.49 7.26 -15.11
CA PRO A 31 10.71 5.92 -15.65
C PRO A 31 10.97 4.88 -14.56
N HIS A 32 11.70 5.24 -13.50
CA HIS A 32 11.93 4.33 -12.38
C HIS A 32 10.64 4.08 -11.57
N ILE A 33 9.80 5.10 -11.40
CA ILE A 33 8.51 4.97 -10.72
C ILE A 33 7.56 4.07 -11.52
N HIS A 34 7.60 4.13 -12.85
CA HIS A 34 6.87 3.20 -13.70
C HIS A 34 7.24 1.75 -13.38
N ASP A 35 8.53 1.46 -13.33
CA ASP A 35 9.03 0.10 -13.05
C ASP A 35 8.65 -0.35 -11.62
N LEU A 36 8.76 0.54 -10.63
CA LEU A 36 8.31 0.29 -9.26
C LEU A 36 6.80 0.03 -9.19
N THR A 37 6.01 0.77 -9.97
CA THR A 37 4.55 0.63 -10.00
C THR A 37 4.15 -0.72 -10.58
N LEU A 38 4.84 -1.19 -11.63
CA LEU A 38 4.62 -2.51 -12.22
C LEU A 38 5.06 -3.66 -11.30
N ALA A 39 6.09 -3.45 -10.49
CA ALA A 39 6.54 -4.43 -9.49
C ALA A 39 5.67 -4.45 -8.22
N GLY A 40 4.86 -3.40 -8.01
CA GLY A 40 4.00 -3.26 -6.84
C GLY A 40 2.96 -4.37 -6.75
N ARG A 41 2.74 -4.87 -5.52
CA ARG A 41 1.64 -5.80 -5.24
C ARG A 41 0.49 -5.06 -4.60
N SER A 42 -0.71 -5.25 -5.14
CA SER A 42 -1.94 -4.81 -4.50
C SER A 42 -2.02 -5.40 -3.10
N ARG A 43 -2.51 -4.60 -2.16
CA ARG A 43 -3.00 -5.10 -0.87
C ARG A 43 -4.15 -6.10 -1.12
N PRO A 44 -4.53 -6.93 -0.13
CA PRO A 44 -5.60 -7.91 -0.31
C PRO A 44 -6.88 -7.28 -0.88
N VAL A 45 -7.31 -7.75 -2.05
CA VAL A 45 -8.53 -7.28 -2.72
C VAL A 45 -9.70 -8.07 -2.16
N THR A 46 -10.36 -7.51 -1.15
CA THR A 46 -11.47 -8.15 -0.44
C THR A 46 -12.43 -7.11 0.14
N PRO A 47 -13.75 -7.39 0.24
CA PRO A 47 -14.70 -6.52 0.92
C PRO A 47 -14.32 -6.21 2.37
N PHE A 48 -13.53 -7.09 2.99
CA PHE A 48 -13.13 -6.99 4.39
C PHE A 48 -11.80 -6.23 4.58
N TYR A 49 -11.26 -5.59 3.54
CA TYR A 49 -9.94 -4.96 3.60
C TYR A 49 -9.84 -3.91 4.72
N VAL A 50 -10.88 -3.11 4.91
CA VAL A 50 -10.91 -2.09 5.97
C VAL A 50 -10.77 -2.75 7.34
N MET A 51 -11.57 -3.78 7.63
CA MET A 51 -11.50 -4.54 8.90
C MET A 51 -10.12 -5.16 9.11
N ILE A 52 -9.55 -5.78 8.07
CA ILE A 52 -8.22 -6.38 8.14
C ILE A 52 -7.17 -5.31 8.46
N SER A 53 -7.18 -4.19 7.72
CA SER A 53 -6.21 -3.11 7.86
C SER A 53 -6.29 -2.44 9.23
N THR A 54 -7.50 -2.16 9.73
CA THR A 54 -7.69 -1.52 11.04
C THR A 54 -7.34 -2.46 12.19
N THR A 55 -7.54 -3.77 12.03
CA THR A 55 -7.11 -4.79 13.01
C THR A 55 -5.59 -4.90 13.10
N LEU A 56 -4.89 -4.81 11.97
CA LEU A 56 -3.42 -4.93 11.91
C LEU A 56 -2.69 -3.67 12.38
N GLN A 57 -3.25 -2.48 12.13
CA GLN A 57 -2.59 -1.19 12.43
C GLN A 57 -2.09 -1.03 13.88
N PRO A 58 -2.88 -1.31 14.94
CA PRO A 58 -2.41 -1.15 16.31
C PRO A 58 -1.32 -2.15 16.68
N GLU A 59 -1.37 -3.38 16.13
CA GLU A 59 -0.34 -4.40 16.39
C GLU A 59 1.00 -4.04 15.73
N LEU A 60 0.96 -3.49 14.52
CA LEU A 60 2.14 -2.92 13.85
C LEU A 60 2.72 -1.75 14.64
N SER A 61 1.87 -0.81 15.08
CA SER A 61 2.31 0.32 15.91
C SER A 61 3.00 -0.16 17.18
N ALA A 62 2.37 -1.09 17.92
CA ALA A 62 2.93 -1.65 19.15
C ALA A 62 4.30 -2.32 18.95
N ALA A 63 4.54 -2.95 17.79
CA ALA A 63 5.84 -3.50 17.44
C ALA A 63 6.88 -2.40 17.15
N LEU A 64 6.51 -1.38 16.38
CA LEU A 64 7.40 -0.28 16.01
C LEU A 64 7.82 0.58 17.21
N VAL A 65 6.92 0.81 18.17
CA VAL A 65 7.21 1.59 19.39
C VAL A 65 7.74 0.75 20.56
N GLY A 66 7.95 -0.56 20.35
CA GLY A 66 8.54 -1.44 21.35
C GLY A 66 7.62 -1.86 22.51
N VAL A 67 6.31 -1.60 22.42
CA VAL A 67 5.31 -2.05 23.40
C VAL A 67 5.13 -3.58 23.35
N LYS A 68 5.27 -4.18 22.16
CA LYS A 68 5.24 -5.62 21.93
C LYS A 68 6.44 -6.03 21.07
N SER A 69 6.90 -7.28 21.22
CA SER A 69 7.83 -7.85 20.25
C SER A 69 7.14 -8.05 18.90
N PRO A 70 7.86 -7.98 17.76
CA PRO A 70 7.28 -8.24 16.44
C PRO A 70 6.57 -9.59 16.36
N ALA A 71 7.16 -10.64 16.95
CA ALA A 71 6.56 -11.98 16.98
C ALA A 71 5.22 -11.99 17.73
N ARG A 72 5.13 -11.29 18.87
CA ARG A 72 3.88 -11.18 19.64
C ARG A 72 2.82 -10.40 18.87
N SER A 73 3.17 -9.26 18.27
CA SER A 73 2.23 -8.47 17.47
C SER A 73 1.66 -9.27 16.28
N VAL A 74 2.47 -10.08 15.61
CA VAL A 74 2.00 -10.95 14.52
C VAL A 74 1.07 -12.05 15.03
N ALA A 75 1.38 -12.68 16.18
CA ALA A 75 0.54 -13.71 16.78
C ALA A 75 -0.82 -13.16 17.21
N ASP A 76 -0.83 -12.00 17.88
CA ASP A 76 -2.05 -11.31 18.32
C ASP A 76 -2.89 -10.86 17.12
N SER A 77 -2.25 -10.33 16.06
CA SER A 77 -2.89 -9.99 14.80
C SER A 77 -3.62 -11.19 14.18
N ARG A 78 -2.93 -12.33 14.04
CA ARG A 78 -3.51 -13.57 13.50
C ARG A 78 -4.73 -14.01 14.29
N ARG A 79 -4.61 -14.09 15.62
CA ARG A 79 -5.71 -14.49 16.50
C ARG A 79 -6.95 -13.62 16.31
N ARG A 80 -6.78 -12.30 16.19
CA ARG A 80 -7.90 -11.36 15.98
C ARG A 80 -8.53 -11.50 14.60
N LEU A 81 -7.72 -11.59 13.55
CA LEU A 81 -8.22 -11.79 12.20
C LEU A 81 -8.95 -13.13 12.06
N ASP A 82 -8.42 -14.20 12.66
CA ASP A 82 -9.07 -15.52 12.67
C ASP A 82 -10.44 -15.46 13.34
N PHE A 83 -10.58 -14.69 14.43
CA PHE A 83 -11.87 -14.48 15.08
C PHE A 83 -12.86 -13.78 14.13
N PHE A 84 -12.50 -12.63 13.56
CA PHE A 84 -13.41 -11.88 12.69
C PHE A 84 -13.73 -12.58 11.36
N LEU A 85 -12.78 -13.36 10.81
CA LEU A 85 -12.98 -14.05 9.55
C LEU A 85 -13.75 -15.37 9.70
N ARG A 86 -13.91 -15.90 10.91
CA ARG A 86 -14.81 -17.04 11.18
C ARG A 86 -16.26 -16.65 10.96
N ASP A 87 -16.69 -15.54 11.57
CA ASP A 87 -18.08 -15.05 11.52
C ASP A 87 -18.53 -14.62 10.11
N VAL A 88 -17.59 -14.44 9.19
CA VAL A 88 -17.82 -14.01 7.80
C VAL A 88 -17.95 -15.19 6.83
N ARG A 89 -17.57 -16.41 7.27
CA ARG A 89 -17.59 -17.63 6.44
C ARG A 89 -18.82 -18.51 6.69
N GLU A 90 -19.64 -18.19 7.69
CA GLU A 90 -20.97 -18.78 7.93
C GLU A 90 -22.07 -17.92 7.28
#